data_AF-A0A4U1CZB6-F1
#
_entry.id   AF-A0A4U1CZB6-F1
#
_cell.length_a   1.000
_cell.length_b   1.000
_cell.length_c   1.000
_cell.angle_alpha   90.00
_cell.angle_beta   90.00
_cell.angle_gamma   90.00
#
_symmetry.space_group_name_H-M   'P 1'
#
loop_
_entity.id
_entity.type
_entity.pdbx_description
1 polymer ?
#
loop_
_entity_poly.entity_id
_entity_poly.type
_entity_poly.pdbx_seq_one_letter_code
_entity_poly.pdbx_strand_id
1 'polypeptide(L)'
;MEYKPFSTIKSEYPKLNGTTQKVSESFLNKVIIKDTRKERNGWKLQVIASPLISEDTFRLFPENTIKLKSISDVSQISGLKGIAPTIVNSEQFIDGQQFITLVSASEETGYGIYEMTFPSNALQLELNPAFAYVRQDGTPLKYQTDINWRVIPN
;
A
#
# COMPACT_ATOMS: atom_id res chain seq x y z
N MET A 1 -2.23 0.76 20.26
CA MET A 1 -2.63 0.42 18.88
C MET A 1 -1.47 -0.34 18.26
N GLU A 2 -1.66 -1.60 17.90
CA GLU A 2 -0.62 -2.44 17.31
C GLU A 2 -0.96 -2.69 15.85
N TYR A 3 0.03 -2.58 14.97
CA TYR A 3 -0.12 -2.68 13.52
C TYR A 3 1.04 -3.50 12.92
N LYS A 4 0.72 -4.47 12.05
CA LYS A 4 1.71 -5.26 11.29
C LYS A 4 1.14 -5.64 9.92
N PRO A 5 1.65 -5.05 8.84
CA PRO A 5 2.19 -5.84 7.74
C PRO A 5 3.45 -5.18 7.20
N PHE A 6 4.56 -5.89 7.29
CA PHE A 6 5.69 -5.64 6.40
C PHE A 6 5.41 -6.46 5.13
N SER A 7 5.34 -5.81 3.99
CA SER A 7 5.29 -6.46 2.68
C SER A 7 6.35 -5.84 1.79
N THR A 8 7.43 -6.58 1.54
CA THR A 8 8.40 -6.26 0.49
C THR A 8 7.84 -6.80 -0.83
N ILE A 9 7.66 -5.93 -1.81
CA ILE A 9 7.33 -6.35 -3.18
C ILE A 9 8.63 -6.48 -3.98
N LYS A 10 8.77 -7.60 -4.69
CA LYS A 10 9.86 -7.86 -5.63
C LYS A 10 9.26 -8.01 -7.00
N SER A 11 9.50 -7.07 -7.91
CA SER A 11 8.98 -7.20 -9.27
C SER A 11 9.75 -8.27 -10.04
N GLU A 12 9.06 -8.93 -10.99
CA GLU A 12 9.73 -9.61 -12.09
C GLU A 12 10.45 -8.59 -13.00
N TYR A 13 11.39 -9.08 -13.81
CA TYR A 13 12.28 -8.26 -14.63
C TYR A 13 11.51 -7.33 -15.60
N PRO A 14 11.76 -6.00 -15.58
CA PRO A 14 11.17 -5.10 -16.57
C PRO A 14 11.69 -5.44 -17.99
N LYS A 15 10.78 -5.61 -18.96
CA LYS A 15 11.14 -5.83 -20.37
C LYS A 15 11.61 -4.53 -21.03
N LEU A 16 12.75 -4.53 -21.71
CA LEU A 16 13.26 -3.33 -22.39
C LEU A 16 12.75 -3.24 -23.84
N ASN A 17 11.43 -3.08 -24.01
CA ASN A 17 10.79 -3.04 -25.33
C ASN A 17 10.27 -1.64 -25.73
N GLY A 18 10.65 -0.60 -24.98
CA GLY A 18 10.20 0.78 -25.22
C GLY A 18 8.76 1.09 -24.79
N THR A 19 8.03 0.13 -24.22
CA THR A 19 6.66 0.33 -23.75
C THR A 19 6.58 0.24 -22.22
N THR A 20 5.80 1.14 -21.62
CA THR A 20 5.50 1.08 -20.17
C THR A 20 4.79 -0.22 -19.86
N GLN A 21 5.32 -0.96 -18.89
CA GLN A 21 4.74 -2.20 -18.41
C GLN A 21 3.90 -1.97 -17.17
N LYS A 22 2.79 -2.71 -17.10
CA LYS A 22 1.95 -2.79 -15.92
C LYS A 22 2.12 -4.17 -15.31
N VAL A 23 2.62 -4.20 -14.08
CA VAL A 23 2.70 -5.42 -13.26
C VAL A 23 1.72 -5.23 -12.12
N SER A 24 0.95 -6.25 -11.78
CA SER A 24 0.01 -6.16 -10.67
C SER A 24 0.19 -7.31 -9.70
N GLU A 25 0.02 -7.01 -8.42
CA GLU A 25 0.12 -7.97 -7.32
C GLU A 25 -1.08 -7.86 -6.39
N SER A 26 -1.40 -8.98 -5.73
CA SER A 26 -2.45 -9.05 -4.72
C SER A 26 -1.83 -9.08 -3.33
N PHE A 27 -2.48 -8.45 -2.35
CA PHE A 27 -2.09 -8.63 -0.96
C PHE A 27 -2.52 -10.02 -0.49
N LEU A 28 -1.57 -10.82 -0.01
CA LEU A 28 -1.86 -12.16 0.53
C LEU A 28 -2.51 -12.09 1.92
N ASN A 29 -2.27 -11.01 2.66
CA ASN A 29 -2.75 -10.82 4.02
C ASN A 29 -3.69 -9.62 4.11
N LYS A 30 -4.66 -9.71 5.03
CA LYS A 30 -5.53 -8.59 5.40
C LYS A 30 -4.75 -7.55 6.22
N VAL A 31 -5.14 -6.29 6.11
CA VAL A 31 -4.68 -5.26 7.04
C VAL A 31 -5.59 -5.26 8.26
N ILE A 32 -5.01 -5.37 9.46
CA ILE A 32 -5.75 -5.45 10.71
C ILE A 32 -5.45 -4.22 11.58
N ILE A 33 -6.49 -3.54 12.05
CA ILE A 33 -6.40 -2.49 13.04
C ILE A 33 -7.03 -2.95 14.34
N LYS A 34 -6.29 -2.79 15.45
CA LYS A 34 -6.77 -3.03 16.81
C LYS A 34 -6.92 -1.71 17.54
N ASP A 35 -8.15 -1.21 17.62
CA ASP A 35 -8.50 -0.08 18.48
C ASP A 35 -8.93 -0.59 19.87
N THR A 36 -7.96 -0.66 20.78
CA THR A 36 -8.13 -1.16 22.15
C THR A 36 -8.32 -0.03 23.16
N ARG A 37 -8.39 1.23 22.72
CA ARG A 37 -8.46 2.40 23.61
C ARG A 37 -9.75 2.42 24.43
N LYS A 38 -10.81 1.76 23.93
CA LYS A 38 -12.18 1.82 24.48
C LYS A 38 -12.77 3.23 24.49
N GLU A 39 -12.12 4.14 23.76
CA GLU A 39 -12.52 5.52 23.54
C GLU A 39 -12.81 5.67 22.05
N ARG A 40 -13.91 6.32 21.71
CA ARG A 40 -14.31 6.51 20.31
C ARG A 40 -13.67 7.77 19.74
N ASN A 41 -12.34 7.83 19.71
CA ASN A 41 -11.60 9.04 19.27
C ASN A 41 -11.31 9.05 17.75
N GLY A 42 -11.92 8.13 16.99
CA GLY A 42 -11.64 7.91 15.58
C GLY A 42 -10.18 7.48 15.29
N TRP A 43 -9.91 7.20 14.02
CA TRP A 43 -8.58 6.88 13.51
C TRP A 43 -8.54 6.97 11.98
N LYS A 44 -7.35 7.12 11.40
CA LYS A 44 -7.11 7.04 9.95
C LYS A 44 -6.03 6.01 9.65
N LEU A 45 -6.30 5.09 8.73
CA LEU A 45 -5.27 4.24 8.13
C LEU A 45 -4.63 4.99 6.98
N GLN A 46 -3.31 5.09 7.00
CA GLN A 46 -2.55 5.70 5.93
C GLN A 46 -1.44 4.79 5.41
N VAL A 47 -1.09 4.97 4.15
CA VAL A 47 -0.06 4.21 3.42
C VAL A 47 0.85 5.15 2.64
N ILE A 48 2.11 4.76 2.48
CA ILE A 48 3.07 5.33 1.55
C ILE A 48 4.02 4.21 1.12
N ALA A 49 4.56 4.27 -0.09
CA ALA A 49 5.63 3.40 -0.54
C ALA A 49 6.90 4.22 -0.75
N SER A 50 8.05 3.63 -0.50
CA SER A 50 9.31 4.23 -0.97
C SER A 50 9.37 4.15 -2.51
N PRO A 51 10.07 5.06 -3.20
CA PRO A 51 10.35 4.89 -4.62
C PRO A 51 10.99 3.52 -4.90
N LEU A 52 10.70 2.91 -6.05
CA LEU A 52 11.34 1.64 -6.43
C LEU A 52 12.85 1.85 -6.53
N ILE A 53 13.60 1.02 -5.81
CA ILE A 53 15.06 1.02 -5.81
C ILE A 53 15.58 -0.27 -6.44
N SER A 54 16.62 -0.17 -7.25
CA SER A 54 17.31 -1.34 -7.81
C SER A 54 17.91 -2.21 -6.70
N GLU A 55 18.05 -3.51 -6.97
CA GLU A 55 18.64 -4.50 -6.05
C GLU A 55 20.09 -4.15 -5.63
N ASP A 56 20.82 -3.42 -6.49
CA ASP A 56 22.15 -2.88 -6.18
C ASP A 56 22.13 -1.57 -5.37
N THR A 57 20.94 -1.03 -5.08
CA THR A 57 20.66 0.17 -4.28
C THR A 57 21.11 1.51 -4.89
N PHE A 58 21.55 1.53 -6.15
CA PHE A 58 22.09 2.76 -6.75
C PHE A 58 21.08 3.56 -7.59
N ARG A 59 19.95 2.96 -7.97
CA ARG A 59 19.06 3.54 -9.00
C ARG A 59 17.63 3.56 -8.49
N LEU A 60 17.00 4.73 -8.62
CA LEU A 60 15.61 4.95 -8.25
C LEU A 60 14.78 5.16 -9.51
N PHE A 61 13.58 4.58 -9.54
CA PHE A 61 12.53 5.03 -10.45
C PHE A 61 12.01 6.41 -9.99
N PRO A 62 11.42 7.20 -10.90
CA PRO A 62 10.65 8.38 -10.52
C PRO A 62 9.48 8.02 -9.59
N GLU A 63 8.98 9.01 -8.85
CA GLU A 63 7.73 8.89 -8.09
C GLU A 63 6.53 8.64 -9.02
N ASN A 64 5.40 8.24 -8.43
CA ASN A 64 4.15 7.94 -9.14
C ASN A 64 4.28 6.76 -10.11
N THR A 65 4.88 5.68 -9.64
CA THR A 65 4.99 4.40 -10.34
C THR A 65 4.24 3.29 -9.64
N ILE A 66 3.85 3.48 -8.37
CA ILE A 66 3.16 2.47 -7.56
C ILE A 66 1.74 2.95 -7.25
N LYS A 67 0.75 2.33 -7.89
CA LYS A 67 -0.67 2.55 -7.62
C LYS A 67 -1.21 1.51 -6.65
N LEU A 68 -2.11 1.96 -5.79
CA LEU A 68 -2.91 1.13 -4.91
C LEU A 68 -4.39 1.33 -5.22
N LYS A 69 -5.09 0.24 -5.54
CA LYS A 69 -6.55 0.24 -5.65
C LYS A 69 -7.18 0.45 -4.28
N SER A 70 -8.36 1.04 -4.27
CA SER A 70 -9.13 1.23 -3.04
C SER A 70 -9.45 -0.11 -2.36
N ILE A 71 -9.57 -0.06 -1.03
CA ILE A 71 -9.97 -1.19 -0.18
C ILE A 71 -11.38 -1.62 -0.59
N SER A 72 -11.61 -2.93 -0.73
CA SER A 72 -12.91 -3.46 -1.14
C SER A 72 -13.91 -3.58 0.01
N ASP A 73 -13.40 -3.84 1.23
CA ASP A 73 -14.24 -4.02 2.41
C ASP A 73 -13.49 -3.70 3.71
N VAL A 74 -14.22 -3.20 4.70
CA VAL A 74 -13.77 -3.03 6.09
C VAL A 74 -14.78 -3.70 7.02
N SER A 75 -14.37 -4.82 7.61
CA SER A 75 -15.20 -5.63 8.48
C SER A 75 -14.78 -5.48 9.95
N GLN A 76 -15.72 -5.13 10.84
CA GLN A 76 -15.48 -5.16 12.28
C GLN A 76 -15.72 -6.58 12.82
N ILE A 77 -14.66 -7.23 13.31
CA ILE A 77 -14.73 -8.63 13.81
C ILE A 77 -14.91 -8.72 15.33
N SER A 78 -14.62 -7.65 16.07
CA SER A 78 -14.76 -7.61 17.53
C SER A 78 -14.88 -6.17 18.04
N GLY A 79 -15.42 -5.99 19.24
CA GLY A 79 -15.55 -4.72 19.94
C GLY A 79 -16.96 -4.15 19.97
N LEU A 80 -17.07 -2.88 20.37
CA LEU A 80 -18.34 -2.16 20.42
C LEU A 80 -18.70 -1.72 18.99
N LYS A 81 -19.93 -2.00 18.56
CA LYS A 81 -20.40 -1.54 17.25
C LYS A 81 -20.75 -0.05 17.28
N GLY A 82 -20.52 0.61 16.16
CA GLY A 82 -20.88 2.00 15.89
C GLY A 82 -21.09 2.19 14.39
N ILE A 83 -20.91 3.42 13.89
CA ILE A 83 -20.92 3.67 12.45
C ILE A 83 -19.67 3.03 11.82
N ALA A 84 -19.84 2.40 10.66
CA ALA A 84 -18.74 1.80 9.94
C ALA A 84 -17.68 2.84 9.55
N PRO A 85 -16.38 2.50 9.55
CA PRO A 85 -15.35 3.35 8.97
C PRO A 85 -15.65 3.67 7.51
N THR A 86 -15.27 4.87 7.06
CA THR A 86 -15.39 5.30 5.67
C THR A 86 -14.16 4.86 4.88
N ILE A 87 -14.37 4.16 3.77
CA ILE A 87 -13.31 3.84 2.79
C ILE A 87 -13.12 5.04 1.86
N VAL A 88 -11.87 5.44 1.65
CA VAL A 88 -11.51 6.45 0.64
C VAL A 88 -11.47 5.76 -0.73
N ASN A 89 -12.55 5.94 -1.49
CA ASN A 89 -12.81 5.23 -2.74
C ASN A 89 -12.11 5.87 -3.95
N SER A 90 -10.80 5.70 -4.06
CA SER A 90 -10.06 6.00 -5.30
C SER A 90 -8.77 5.19 -5.39
N GLU A 91 -8.42 4.77 -6.60
CA GLU A 91 -7.06 4.31 -6.92
C GLU A 91 -6.10 5.51 -6.87
N GLN A 92 -4.96 5.35 -6.20
CA GLN A 92 -4.02 6.45 -5.96
C GLN A 92 -2.58 5.96 -6.02
N PHE A 93 -1.66 6.85 -6.42
CA PHE A 93 -0.23 6.60 -6.26
C PHE A 93 0.16 6.68 -4.79
N ILE A 94 0.94 5.71 -4.33
CA ILE A 94 1.39 5.63 -2.93
C ILE A 94 2.88 5.90 -2.78
N ASP A 95 3.65 5.98 -3.87
CA ASP A 95 5.10 6.25 -3.88
C ASP A 95 5.46 7.72 -4.11
N GLY A 96 4.58 8.62 -3.67
CA GLY A 96 4.86 10.06 -3.61
C GLY A 96 5.48 10.49 -2.28
N GLN A 97 5.47 11.79 -2.01
CA GLN A 97 6.11 12.37 -0.81
C GLN A 97 5.26 12.32 0.46
N GLN A 98 3.97 11.95 0.37
CA GLN A 98 3.03 12.03 1.48
C GLN A 98 2.24 10.75 1.69
N PHE A 99 1.90 10.50 2.94
CA PHE A 99 0.99 9.43 3.33
C PHE A 99 -0.42 9.68 2.79
N ILE A 100 -0.99 8.65 2.19
CA ILE A 100 -2.32 8.64 1.62
C ILE A 100 -3.28 7.97 2.59
N THR A 101 -4.45 8.58 2.82
CA THR A 101 -5.48 7.99 3.71
C THR A 101 -6.36 7.02 2.92
N LEU A 102 -6.48 5.79 3.42
CA LEU A 102 -7.29 4.74 2.79
C LEU A 102 -8.63 4.51 3.51
N VAL A 103 -8.64 4.67 4.83
CA VAL A 103 -9.82 4.48 5.68
C VAL A 103 -9.82 5.53 6.77
N SER A 104 -10.99 6.06 7.09
CA SER A 104 -11.20 6.96 8.23
C SER A 104 -12.37 6.48 9.08
N ALA A 105 -12.12 6.28 10.36
CA ALA A 105 -13.11 6.06 11.41
C ALA A 105 -13.37 7.37 12.15
N SER A 106 -14.65 7.73 12.34
CA SER A 106 -15.06 8.91 13.10
C SER A 106 -15.16 8.61 14.60
N GLU A 107 -15.56 9.60 15.39
CA GLU A 107 -15.89 9.40 16.81
C GLU A 107 -17.20 8.64 17.03
N GLU A 108 -17.99 8.44 15.98
CA GLU A 108 -19.19 7.61 16.01
C GLU A 108 -18.88 6.16 15.66
N THR A 109 -17.67 5.89 15.14
CA THR A 109 -17.16 4.54 14.92
C THR A 109 -16.83 3.89 16.26
N GLY A 110 -17.24 2.63 16.42
CA GLY A 110 -16.98 1.89 17.63
C GLY A 110 -15.49 1.51 17.78
N TYR A 111 -15.05 1.14 18.98
CA TYR A 111 -13.72 0.57 19.17
C TYR A 111 -13.75 -0.93 18.92
N GLY A 112 -12.62 -1.54 18.56
CA GLY A 112 -12.60 -2.96 18.24
C GLY A 112 -11.46 -3.40 17.33
N ILE A 113 -11.65 -4.57 16.73
CA ILE A 113 -10.72 -5.11 15.73
C ILE A 113 -11.39 -5.02 14.36
N TYR A 114 -10.68 -4.39 13.43
CA TYR A 114 -11.11 -4.16 12.06
C TYR A 114 -10.19 -4.91 11.11
N GLU A 115 -10.78 -5.64 10.18
CA GLU A 115 -10.08 -6.31 9.08
C GLU A 115 -10.42 -5.61 7.78
N MET A 116 -9.39 -5.36 6.97
CA MET A 116 -9.53 -4.69 5.68
C MET A 116 -9.08 -5.63 4.57
N THR A 117 -9.91 -5.70 3.54
CA THR A 117 -9.69 -6.55 2.39
C THR A 117 -9.36 -5.68 1.19
N PHE A 118 -8.26 -5.98 0.52
CA PHE A 118 -7.93 -5.39 -0.77
C PHE A 118 -8.50 -6.25 -1.89
N PRO A 119 -8.89 -5.66 -3.03
CA PRO A 119 -9.26 -6.43 -4.20
C PRO A 119 -8.04 -7.22 -4.74
N SER A 120 -8.30 -8.23 -5.56
CA SER A 120 -7.22 -8.87 -6.34
C SER A 120 -6.50 -7.82 -7.20
N ASN A 121 -5.19 -7.98 -7.38
CA ASN A 121 -4.35 -7.09 -8.18
C ASN A 121 -4.45 -5.63 -7.67
N ALA A 122 -4.49 -5.46 -6.34
CA ALA A 122 -4.64 -4.16 -5.69
C ALA A 122 -3.40 -3.28 -5.83
N LEU A 123 -2.21 -3.87 -5.88
CA LEU A 123 -0.99 -3.13 -6.16
C LEU A 123 -0.70 -3.18 -7.66
N GLN A 124 -0.41 -2.03 -8.28
CA GLN A 124 -0.02 -1.95 -9.68
C GLN A 124 1.24 -1.10 -9.82
N LEU A 125 2.27 -1.68 -10.44
CA LEU A 125 3.50 -1.01 -10.82
C LEU A 125 3.41 -0.57 -12.29
N GLU A 126 3.75 0.69 -12.56
CA GLU A 126 3.87 1.25 -13.91
C GLU A 126 5.34 1.51 -14.23
N LEU A 127 5.98 0.54 -14.88
CA LEU A 127 7.41 0.53 -15.15
C LEU A 127 7.70 1.06 -16.55
N ASN A 128 8.20 2.29 -16.65
CA ASN A 128 8.73 2.80 -17.90
C ASN A 128 10.18 2.29 -18.11
N PRO A 129 10.45 1.56 -19.21
CA PRO A 129 11.77 0.97 -19.45
C PRO A 129 12.90 1.99 -19.61
N ALA A 130 12.60 3.28 -19.84
CA ALA A 130 13.60 4.34 -19.86
C ALA A 130 14.33 4.52 -18.50
N PHE A 131 13.74 4.04 -17.41
CA PHE A 131 14.32 4.08 -16.06
C PHE A 131 14.77 2.71 -15.54
N ALA A 132 14.63 1.66 -16.38
CA ALA A 132 15.10 0.33 -16.08
C ALA A 132 16.54 0.14 -16.55
N TYR A 133 17.30 -0.67 -15.82
CA TYR A 133 18.72 -0.90 -16.09
C TYR A 133 19.06 -2.39 -16.11
N VAL A 134 20.15 -2.71 -16.79
CA VAL A 134 20.75 -4.05 -16.83
C VAL A 134 22.10 -4.04 -16.11
N ARG A 135 22.53 -5.20 -15.62
CA ARG A 135 23.89 -5.44 -15.16
C ARG A 135 24.88 -5.41 -16.33
N GLN A 136 26.17 -5.39 -16.03
CA GLN A 136 27.23 -5.42 -17.05
C GLN A 136 27.17 -6.66 -17.95
N ASP A 137 26.67 -7.78 -17.44
CA ASP A 137 26.47 -9.02 -18.19
C ASP A 137 25.20 -9.03 -19.06
N GLY A 138 24.46 -7.92 -19.10
CA GLY A 138 23.21 -7.77 -19.86
C GLY A 138 21.97 -8.33 -19.15
N THR A 139 22.09 -8.90 -17.95
CA THR A 139 20.92 -9.39 -17.20
C THR A 139 20.12 -8.22 -16.62
N PRO A 140 18.77 -8.24 -16.66
CA PRO A 140 17.99 -7.13 -16.14
C PRO A 140 18.13 -7.01 -14.61
N LEU A 141 18.15 -5.77 -14.11
CA LEU A 141 18.12 -5.52 -12.66
C LEU A 141 16.72 -5.73 -12.10
N LYS A 142 16.68 -6.24 -10.87
CA LYS A 142 15.46 -6.33 -10.07
C LYS A 142 15.26 -5.04 -9.29
N TYR A 143 14.01 -4.74 -8.98
CA TYR A 143 13.62 -3.57 -8.20
C TYR A 143 12.74 -3.98 -7.03
N GLN A 144 12.84 -3.21 -5.96
CA GLN A 144 12.10 -3.43 -4.73
C GLN A 144 11.61 -2.10 -4.15
N THR A 145 10.61 -2.18 -3.28
CA THR A 145 10.03 -1.05 -2.56
C THR A 145 9.53 -1.55 -1.21
N ASP A 146 9.50 -0.65 -0.24
CA ASP A 146 8.89 -0.87 1.05
C ASP A 146 7.56 -0.12 1.10
N ILE A 147 6.47 -0.85 1.37
CA ILE A 147 5.19 -0.25 1.70
C ILE A 147 5.12 -0.02 3.20
N ASN A 148 5.02 1.26 3.56
CA ASN A 148 4.92 1.74 4.91
C ASN A 148 3.48 2.14 5.21
N TRP A 149 3.04 1.82 6.40
CA TRP A 149 1.68 2.07 6.82
C TRP A 149 1.69 2.64 8.23
N ARG A 150 0.68 3.43 8.55
CA ARG A 150 0.49 3.95 9.89
C ARG A 150 -0.98 4.14 10.19
N VAL A 151 -1.31 4.08 11.47
CA VAL A 151 -2.61 4.48 11.97
C VAL A 151 -2.41 5.70 12.83
N ILE A 152 -3.13 6.77 12.52
CA ILE A 152 -3.09 8.03 13.27
C ILE A 152 -4.45 8.27 13.94
N PRO A 153 -4.49 8.94 15.11
CA PRO A 153 -5.75 9.44 15.65
C PRO A 153 -6.39 10.44 14.69
N ASN A 154 -7.71 10.60 14.80
CA ASN A 154 -8.43 11.53 13.93
C ASN A 154 -8.13 12.99 14.24
#